data_AF-A0A1Y4NM45-F1
#
_entry.id   AF-A0A1Y4NM45-F1
#
_cell.length_a   1.000
_cell.length_b   1.000
_cell.length_c   1.000
_cell.angle_alpha   90.00
_cell.angle_beta   90.00
_cell.angle_gamma   90.00
#
_symmetry.space_group_name_H-M   'P 1'
#
loop_
_entity.id
_entity.type
_entity.pdbx_description
1 polymer ?
#
loop_
_entity_poly.entity_id
_entity_poly.type
_entity_poly.pdbx_seq_one_letter_code
_entity_poly.pdbx_strand_id
1 'polypeptide(L)'
;MDGIVNELVKLNQKDWFDVLTAVIPILLSVILGIQNIIYERRTTKLQKMIHNREWAQQYHGDILLLYNTYYEFKDAIQASGFENNVRSGNVNAAFGWINNIQILKTYILRRKDLAKLLFKKKNENLYNIIKKCFEQEIEIIDKYIAYLSSGKLLETSENAWNTVCQATPSVKYNYQWLSQNRNVYDTFMKLCHSDEMIDIEYLMKKNDELHSYENFDIYFEEYFSIEKLS
;
A
#
# COMPACT_ATOMS: atom_id res chain seq x y z
N MET A 1 -87.07 -17.90 -34.99
CA MET A 1 -86.29 -16.64 -34.99
C MET A 1 -85.26 -16.66 -33.86
N ASP A 2 -85.63 -17.13 -32.66
CA ASP A 2 -84.74 -17.22 -31.49
C ASP A 2 -83.53 -18.17 -31.63
N GLY A 3 -83.65 -19.27 -32.40
CA GLY A 3 -82.53 -20.20 -32.65
C GLY A 3 -81.39 -19.60 -33.49
N ILE A 4 -81.74 -18.83 -34.51
CA ILE A 4 -80.78 -18.18 -35.42
C ILE A 4 -80.05 -17.03 -34.70
N VAL A 5 -80.75 -16.29 -33.84
CA VAL A 5 -80.16 -15.21 -33.01
C VAL A 5 -79.18 -15.81 -31.98
N ASN A 6 -79.51 -16.94 -31.35
CA ASN A 6 -78.60 -17.61 -30.41
C ASN A 6 -77.35 -18.21 -31.09
N GLU A 7 -77.48 -18.73 -32.31
CA GLU A 7 -76.31 -19.19 -33.10
C GLU A 7 -75.43 -18.03 -33.57
N LEU A 8 -76.03 -16.91 -34.00
CA LEU A 8 -75.29 -15.69 -34.34
C LEU A 8 -74.55 -15.10 -33.13
N VAL A 9 -75.16 -15.12 -31.94
CA VAL A 9 -74.51 -14.69 -30.69
C VAL A 9 -73.36 -15.62 -30.29
N LYS A 10 -73.52 -16.94 -30.46
CA LYS A 10 -72.44 -17.92 -30.23
C LYS A 10 -71.28 -17.80 -31.22
N LEU A 11 -71.58 -17.57 -32.50
CA LEU A 11 -70.56 -17.34 -33.53
C LEU A 11 -69.80 -16.05 -33.25
N ASN A 12 -70.50 -14.96 -32.92
CA ASN A 12 -69.87 -13.69 -32.56
C ASN A 12 -69.03 -13.80 -31.27
N GLN A 13 -69.50 -14.53 -30.24
CA GLN A 13 -68.70 -14.81 -29.05
C GLN A 13 -67.45 -15.64 -29.35
N LYS A 14 -67.56 -16.63 -30.25
CA LYS A 14 -66.43 -17.47 -30.65
C LYS A 14 -65.39 -16.68 -31.45
N ASP A 15 -65.85 -15.84 -32.38
CA ASP A 15 -64.99 -14.93 -33.14
C ASP A 15 -64.27 -13.92 -32.23
N TRP A 16 -64.97 -13.37 -31.23
CA TRP A 16 -64.34 -12.52 -30.21
C TRP A 16 -63.35 -13.27 -29.33
N PHE A 17 -63.61 -14.53 -28.99
CA PHE A 17 -62.69 -15.39 -28.23
C PHE A 17 -61.44 -15.74 -29.03
N ASP A 18 -61.59 -16.00 -30.33
CA ASP A 18 -60.49 -16.27 -31.27
C ASP A 18 -59.64 -15.01 -31.48
N VAL A 19 -60.26 -13.83 -31.58
CA VAL A 19 -59.54 -12.55 -31.62
C VAL A 19 -58.80 -12.29 -30.29
N LEU A 20 -59.44 -12.51 -29.14
CA LEU A 20 -58.80 -12.36 -27.84
C LEU A 20 -57.62 -13.32 -27.66
N THR A 21 -57.77 -14.58 -28.07
CA THR A 21 -56.69 -15.58 -27.97
C THR A 21 -55.54 -15.32 -28.94
N ALA A 22 -55.77 -14.65 -30.07
CA ALA A 22 -54.70 -14.19 -30.96
C ALA A 22 -54.00 -12.91 -30.45
N VAL A 23 -54.75 -11.97 -29.88
CA VAL A 23 -54.24 -10.64 -29.50
C VAL A 23 -53.52 -10.65 -28.13
N ILE A 24 -54.01 -11.42 -27.16
CA ILE A 24 -53.41 -11.50 -25.81
C ILE A 24 -51.93 -11.95 -25.85
N PRO A 25 -51.55 -13.03 -26.59
CA PRO A 25 -50.16 -13.46 -26.68
C PRO A 25 -49.24 -12.41 -27.32
N ILE A 26 -49.74 -11.66 -28.31
CA ILE A 26 -49.00 -10.59 -28.99
C ILE A 26 -48.73 -9.45 -28.00
N LEU A 27 -49.76 -9.01 -27.27
CA LEU A 27 -49.62 -7.96 -26.24
C LEU A 27 -48.67 -8.39 -25.12
N LEU A 28 -48.78 -9.63 -24.63
CA LEU A 28 -47.86 -10.19 -23.63
C LEU A 28 -46.41 -10.21 -24.14
N SER A 29 -46.20 -10.60 -25.39
CA SER A 29 -44.86 -10.61 -26.00
C SER A 29 -44.25 -9.21 -26.09
N VAL A 30 -45.06 -8.20 -26.43
CA VAL A 30 -44.62 -6.79 -26.44
C VAL A 30 -44.30 -6.29 -25.03
N ILE A 31 -45.14 -6.59 -24.04
CA ILE A 31 -44.90 -6.23 -22.63
C ILE A 31 -43.61 -6.86 -22.11
N LEU A 32 -43.38 -8.14 -22.39
CA LEU A 32 -42.15 -8.85 -22.02
C LEU A 32 -40.92 -8.25 -22.71
N GLY A 33 -41.02 -7.88 -23.99
CA GLY A 33 -39.97 -7.18 -24.71
C GLY A 33 -39.60 -5.84 -24.08
N ILE A 34 -40.61 -5.02 -23.73
CA ILE A 34 -40.41 -3.73 -23.05
C ILE A 34 -39.80 -3.93 -21.66
N GLN A 35 -40.28 -4.92 -20.89
CA GLN A 35 -39.73 -5.25 -19.57
C GLN A 35 -38.27 -5.66 -19.69
N ASN A 36 -37.90 -6.50 -20.64
CA ASN A 36 -36.51 -6.91 -20.88
C ASN A 36 -35.61 -5.70 -21.21
N ILE A 37 -36.06 -4.79 -22.08
CA ILE A 37 -35.30 -3.57 -22.41
C ILE A 37 -35.10 -2.68 -21.16
N ILE A 38 -36.12 -2.54 -20.32
CA ILE A 38 -36.02 -1.77 -19.06
C ILE A 38 -35.08 -2.47 -18.08
N TYR A 39 -35.17 -3.79 -17.95
CA TYR A 39 -34.30 -4.60 -17.09
C TYR A 39 -32.84 -4.49 -17.54
N GLU A 40 -32.55 -4.65 -18.82
CA GLU A 40 -31.20 -4.51 -19.38
C GLU A 40 -30.62 -3.12 -19.08
N ARG A 41 -31.38 -2.05 -19.35
CA ARG A 41 -30.95 -0.67 -19.05
C ARG A 41 -30.68 -0.46 -17.56
N ARG A 42 -31.51 -1.02 -16.66
CA ARG A 42 -31.29 -0.94 -15.21
C ARG A 42 -30.05 -1.71 -14.79
N THR A 43 -29.85 -2.91 -15.33
CA THR A 43 -28.68 -3.74 -15.04
C THR A 43 -27.39 -3.09 -15.51
N THR A 44 -27.33 -2.52 -16.72
CA THR A 44 -26.16 -1.78 -17.20
C THR A 44 -25.88 -0.55 -16.33
N LYS A 45 -26.92 0.18 -15.90
CA LYS A 45 -26.75 1.32 -14.96
C LYS A 45 -26.19 0.87 -13.62
N LEU A 46 -26.70 -0.22 -13.06
CA LEU A 46 -26.22 -0.81 -11.82
C LEU A 46 -24.76 -1.28 -11.95
N GLN A 47 -24.41 -1.96 -13.03
CA GLN A 47 -23.02 -2.39 -13.29
C GLN A 47 -22.07 -1.20 -13.39
N LYS A 48 -22.46 -0.12 -14.08
CA LYS A 48 -21.67 1.12 -14.12
C LYS A 48 -21.51 1.76 -12.74
N MET A 49 -22.56 1.78 -11.93
CA MET A 49 -22.50 2.30 -10.56
C MET A 49 -21.57 1.46 -9.67
N ILE A 50 -21.67 0.14 -9.75
CA ILE A 50 -20.79 -0.79 -9.01
C ILE A 50 -19.34 -0.58 -9.45
N HIS A 51 -19.08 -0.58 -10.74
CA HIS A 51 -17.74 -0.36 -11.29
C HIS A 51 -17.13 0.97 -10.85
N ASN A 52 -17.90 2.07 -10.91
CA ASN A 52 -17.43 3.38 -10.46
C ASN A 52 -17.12 3.40 -8.96
N ARG A 53 -17.93 2.69 -8.15
CA ARG A 53 -17.70 2.57 -6.72
C ARG A 53 -16.43 1.77 -6.42
N GLU A 54 -16.25 0.62 -7.08
CA GLU A 54 -15.05 -0.21 -6.95
C GLU A 54 -13.80 0.58 -7.36
N TRP A 55 -13.87 1.33 -8.46
CA TRP A 55 -12.77 2.16 -8.92
C TRP A 55 -12.43 3.28 -7.93
N ALA A 56 -13.44 3.95 -7.36
CA ALA A 56 -13.23 4.96 -6.33
C ALA A 56 -12.61 4.37 -5.05
N GLN A 57 -13.04 3.17 -4.64
CA GLN A 57 -12.46 2.45 -3.49
C GLN A 57 -11.02 2.06 -3.75
N GLN A 58 -10.72 1.51 -4.93
CA GLN A 58 -9.37 1.15 -5.32
C GLN A 58 -8.46 2.38 -5.35
N TYR A 59 -8.90 3.48 -5.96
CA TYR A 59 -8.16 4.74 -6.01
C TYR A 59 -7.83 5.27 -4.62
N HIS A 60 -8.80 5.25 -3.68
CA HIS A 60 -8.55 5.63 -2.31
C HIS A 60 -7.57 4.68 -1.59
N GLY A 61 -7.69 3.36 -1.82
CA GLY A 61 -6.77 2.36 -1.30
C GLY A 61 -5.34 2.56 -1.79
N ASP A 62 -5.15 2.90 -3.07
CA ASP A 62 -3.85 3.18 -3.64
C ASP A 62 -3.21 4.44 -3.03
N ILE A 63 -4.02 5.47 -2.71
CA ILE A 63 -3.52 6.68 -2.03
C ILE A 63 -3.09 6.37 -0.60
N LEU A 64 -3.91 5.62 0.15
CA LEU A 64 -3.55 5.15 1.49
C LEU A 64 -2.26 4.33 1.46
N LEU A 65 -2.07 3.48 0.44
CA LEU A 65 -0.87 2.70 0.27
C LEU A 65 0.38 3.59 0.08
N LEU A 66 0.26 4.66 -0.72
CA LEU A 66 1.36 5.61 -0.90
C LEU A 66 1.69 6.34 0.40
N TYR A 67 0.67 6.85 1.09
CA TYR A 67 0.83 7.53 2.39
C TYR A 67 1.46 6.63 3.45
N ASN A 68 1.01 5.38 3.56
CA ASN A 68 1.49 4.44 4.57
C ASN A 68 2.89 3.88 4.32
N THR A 69 3.49 4.16 3.15
CA THR A 69 4.83 3.66 2.79
C THR A 69 5.89 4.10 3.78
N TYR A 70 5.80 5.33 4.29
CA TYR A 70 6.73 5.85 5.29
C TYR A 70 6.67 5.07 6.61
N TYR A 71 5.47 4.73 7.09
CA TYR A 71 5.33 3.94 8.31
C TYR A 71 5.85 2.51 8.13
N GLU A 72 5.57 1.89 6.98
CA GLU A 72 6.16 0.59 6.66
C GLU A 72 7.69 0.63 6.61
N PHE A 73 8.26 1.72 6.09
CA PHE A 73 9.70 1.95 6.12
C PHE A 73 10.23 2.07 7.56
N LYS A 74 9.60 2.89 8.40
CA LYS A 74 9.99 3.06 9.81
C LYS A 74 9.88 1.76 10.59
N ASP A 75 8.82 0.99 10.37
CA ASP A 75 8.63 -0.30 11.03
C ASP A 75 9.71 -1.29 10.63
N ALA A 76 10.02 -1.38 9.33
CA ALA A 76 11.02 -2.30 8.81
C ALA A 76 12.46 -1.94 9.24
N ILE A 77 12.79 -0.66 9.35
CA ILE A 77 14.15 -0.20 9.71
C ILE A 77 14.33 -0.07 11.23
N GLN A 78 13.38 0.56 11.93
CA GLN A 78 13.54 0.96 13.33
C GLN A 78 12.82 0.02 14.29
N ALA A 79 11.52 -0.21 14.09
CA ALA A 79 10.72 -1.01 15.02
C ALA A 79 11.11 -2.49 15.01
N SER A 80 11.59 -3.00 13.87
CA SER A 80 12.12 -4.36 13.71
C SER A 80 13.38 -4.65 14.54
N GLY A 81 14.07 -3.59 15.02
CA GLY A 81 15.37 -3.71 15.65
C GLY A 81 16.53 -3.86 14.66
N PHE A 82 16.29 -3.79 13.35
CA PHE A 82 17.34 -3.85 12.32
C PHE A 82 18.39 -2.75 12.53
N GLU A 83 17.97 -1.48 12.58
CA GLU A 83 18.87 -0.35 12.80
C GLU A 83 19.72 -0.52 14.05
N ASN A 84 19.10 -1.02 15.14
CA ASN A 84 19.82 -1.26 16.40
C ASN A 84 20.89 -2.35 16.27
N ASN A 85 20.64 -3.40 15.49
CA ASN A 85 21.65 -4.43 15.21
C ASN A 85 22.83 -3.87 14.40
N VAL A 86 22.55 -2.99 13.42
CA VAL A 86 23.61 -2.30 12.67
C VAL A 86 24.40 -1.36 13.59
N ARG A 87 23.72 -0.51 14.35
CA ARG A 87 24.34 0.43 15.29
C ARG A 87 25.18 -0.26 16.37
N SER A 88 24.76 -1.45 16.82
CA SER A 88 25.48 -2.24 17.81
C SER A 88 26.54 -3.18 17.22
N GLY A 89 26.84 -3.11 15.91
CA GLY A 89 27.82 -4.00 15.31
C GLY A 89 27.43 -5.47 15.34
N ASN A 90 26.15 -5.81 15.58
CA ASN A 90 25.67 -7.19 15.56
C ASN A 90 25.43 -7.67 14.12
N VAL A 91 26.54 -7.98 13.44
CA VAL A 91 26.60 -8.34 12.02
C VAL A 91 25.62 -9.46 11.69
N ASN A 92 25.62 -10.56 12.44
CA ASN A 92 24.78 -11.72 12.14
C ASN A 92 23.29 -11.39 12.25
N ALA A 93 22.89 -10.66 13.30
CA ALA A 93 21.50 -10.24 13.45
C ALA A 93 21.11 -9.25 12.35
N ALA A 94 21.97 -8.29 12.01
CA ALA A 94 21.72 -7.30 10.97
C ALA A 94 21.59 -7.95 9.57
N PHE A 95 22.49 -8.87 9.21
CA PHE A 95 22.41 -9.63 7.96
C PHE A 95 21.15 -10.49 7.86
N GLY A 96 20.61 -10.97 8.98
CA GLY A 96 19.33 -11.69 9.01
C GLY A 96 18.16 -10.88 8.43
N TRP A 97 18.24 -9.55 8.44
CA TRP A 97 17.21 -8.65 7.91
C TRP A 97 17.42 -8.23 6.45
N ILE A 98 18.53 -8.63 5.80
CA ILE A 98 18.89 -8.12 4.47
C ILE A 98 17.81 -8.36 3.42
N ASN A 99 17.17 -9.53 3.45
CA ASN A 99 16.09 -9.88 2.52
C ASN A 99 14.86 -8.99 2.74
N ASN A 100 14.49 -8.74 3.99
CA ASN A 100 13.34 -7.89 4.32
C ASN A 100 13.56 -6.46 3.81
N ILE A 101 14.78 -5.95 3.93
CA ILE A 101 15.15 -4.62 3.45
C ILE A 101 15.14 -4.54 1.92
N GLN A 102 15.62 -5.57 1.24
CA GLN A 102 15.56 -5.64 -0.22
C GLN A 102 14.11 -5.74 -0.73
N ILE A 103 13.25 -6.48 -0.03
CA ILE A 103 11.82 -6.55 -0.33
C ILE A 103 11.17 -5.18 -0.13
N LEU A 104 11.45 -4.49 0.99
CA LEU A 104 10.99 -3.13 1.25
C LEU A 104 11.39 -2.17 0.11
N LYS A 105 12.66 -2.19 -0.31
CA LYS A 105 13.13 -1.40 -1.46
C LYS A 105 12.30 -1.65 -2.71
N THR A 106 12.00 -2.92 -2.99
CA THR A 106 11.18 -3.31 -4.15
C THR A 106 9.76 -2.76 -4.05
N TYR A 107 9.16 -2.77 -2.85
CA TYR A 107 7.84 -2.18 -2.64
C TYR A 107 7.84 -0.67 -2.83
N ILE A 108 8.83 0.05 -2.29
CA ILE A 108 8.95 1.50 -2.47
C ILE A 108 9.12 1.84 -3.96
N LEU A 109 9.94 1.09 -4.70
CA LEU A 109 10.09 1.26 -6.15
C LEU A 109 8.77 1.08 -6.90
N ARG A 110 7.99 0.03 -6.59
CA ARG A 110 6.67 -0.20 -7.21
C ARG A 110 5.69 0.92 -6.87
N ARG A 111 5.72 1.42 -5.63
CA ARG A 111 4.86 2.52 -5.17
C ARG A 111 5.25 3.85 -5.81
N LYS A 112 6.54 4.07 -6.09
CA LYS A 112 7.01 5.21 -6.89
C LYS A 112 6.42 5.20 -8.31
N ASP A 113 6.35 4.03 -8.94
CA ASP A 113 5.70 3.88 -10.24
C ASP A 113 4.18 4.09 -10.16
N LEU A 114 3.52 3.59 -9.11
CA LEU A 114 2.11 3.87 -8.84
C LEU A 114 1.84 5.37 -8.67
N ALA A 115 2.62 6.07 -7.85
CA ALA A 115 2.51 7.51 -7.64
C ALA A 115 2.66 8.29 -8.96
N LYS A 116 3.58 7.84 -9.83
CA LYS A 116 3.74 8.41 -11.17
C LYS A 116 2.50 8.23 -12.03
N LEU A 117 1.85 7.06 -11.98
CA LEU A 117 0.62 6.81 -12.73
C LEU A 117 -0.56 7.64 -12.23
N LEU A 118 -0.70 7.78 -10.90
CA LEU A 118 -1.84 8.48 -10.29
C LEU A 118 -1.72 10.00 -10.38
N PHE A 119 -0.52 10.55 -10.12
CA PHE A 119 -0.38 11.97 -9.82
C PHE A 119 0.46 12.76 -10.81
N LYS A 120 1.40 12.16 -11.54
CA LYS A 120 2.32 12.93 -12.40
C LYS A 120 1.63 13.90 -13.36
N LYS A 121 0.45 13.54 -13.89
CA LYS A 121 -0.34 14.42 -14.77
C LYS A 121 -1.42 15.23 -14.05
N LYS A 122 -1.99 14.70 -12.96
CA LYS A 122 -3.17 15.25 -12.28
C LYS A 122 -2.80 16.22 -11.16
N ASN A 123 -1.74 15.92 -10.40
CA ASN A 123 -1.23 16.71 -9.30
C ASN A 123 0.30 16.54 -9.23
N GLU A 124 1.02 17.35 -10.02
CA GLU A 124 2.47 17.27 -10.14
C GLU A 124 3.19 17.60 -8.83
N ASN A 125 2.63 18.50 -8.01
CA ASN A 125 3.20 18.85 -6.70
C ASN A 125 3.20 17.66 -5.76
N LEU A 126 2.05 17.01 -5.55
CA LEU A 126 1.96 15.79 -4.73
C LEU A 126 2.89 14.70 -5.26
N TYR A 127 2.93 14.49 -6.58
CA TYR A 127 3.86 13.53 -7.19
C TYR A 127 5.32 13.82 -6.84
N ASN A 128 5.75 15.08 -6.95
CA ASN A 128 7.14 15.47 -6.68
C ASN A 128 7.51 15.30 -5.19
N ILE A 129 6.58 15.59 -4.27
CA ILE A 129 6.78 15.35 -2.83
C ILE A 129 6.93 13.84 -2.56
N ILE A 130 6.00 13.01 -3.03
CA ILE A 130 6.07 11.55 -2.88
C ILE A 130 7.38 11.00 -3.47
N LYS A 131 7.72 11.45 -4.69
CA LYS A 131 8.95 11.04 -5.36
C LYS A 131 10.18 11.34 -4.52
N LYS A 132 10.27 12.55 -3.95
CA LYS A 132 11.39 12.99 -3.13
C LYS A 132 11.52 12.13 -1.86
N CYS A 133 10.43 11.87 -1.16
CA CYS A 133 10.42 10.97 0.00
C CYS A 133 10.91 9.57 -0.36
N PHE A 134 10.33 8.95 -1.39
CA PHE A 134 10.70 7.59 -1.79
C PHE A 134 12.14 7.49 -2.30
N GLU A 135 12.67 8.53 -2.95
CA GLU A 135 14.08 8.58 -3.35
C GLU A 135 15.01 8.62 -2.13
N GLN A 136 14.65 9.41 -1.10
CA GLN A 136 15.39 9.46 0.17
C GLN A 136 15.37 8.12 0.91
N GLU A 137 14.22 7.45 0.99
CA GLU A 137 14.07 6.13 1.61
C GLU A 137 14.87 5.05 0.89
N ILE A 138 14.85 5.06 -0.44
CA ILE A 138 15.67 4.16 -1.26
C ILE A 138 17.17 4.40 -1.01
N GLU A 139 17.61 5.65 -0.94
CA GLU A 139 19.00 6.00 -0.65
C GLU A 139 19.44 5.47 0.73
N ILE A 140 18.59 5.62 1.75
CA ILE A 140 18.85 5.09 3.09
C ILE A 140 19.00 3.57 3.05
N ILE A 141 18.08 2.87 2.38
CA ILE A 141 18.15 1.42 2.23
C ILE A 141 19.44 1.01 1.53
N ASP A 142 19.82 1.72 0.47
CA ASP A 142 21.04 1.43 -0.28
C ASP A 142 22.30 1.64 0.55
N LYS A 143 22.33 2.66 1.40
CA LYS A 143 23.41 2.89 2.36
C LYS A 143 23.51 1.75 3.39
N TYR A 144 22.39 1.28 3.95
CA TYR A 144 22.39 0.11 4.84
C TYR A 144 22.90 -1.16 4.14
N ILE A 145 22.40 -1.45 2.94
CA ILE A 145 22.83 -2.61 2.14
C ILE A 145 24.33 -2.51 1.83
N ALA A 146 24.82 -1.33 1.42
CA ALA A 146 26.23 -1.11 1.13
C ALA A 146 27.11 -1.28 2.38
N TYR A 147 26.66 -0.78 3.53
CA TYR A 147 27.41 -0.89 4.78
C TYR A 147 27.56 -2.37 5.21
N LEU A 148 26.49 -3.16 5.09
CA LEU A 148 26.52 -4.60 5.34
C LEU A 148 27.41 -5.34 4.34
N SER A 149 27.16 -5.16 3.05
CA SER A 149 27.80 -5.94 1.97
C SER A 149 29.27 -5.59 1.72
N SER A 150 29.72 -4.40 2.09
CA SER A 150 31.13 -3.98 1.95
C SER A 150 32.06 -4.63 2.97
N GLY A 151 31.53 -5.26 4.02
CA GLY A 151 32.32 -5.81 5.13
C GLY A 151 32.75 -4.78 6.18
N LYS A 152 32.46 -3.49 5.97
CA LYS A 152 32.84 -2.42 6.90
C LYS A 152 32.16 -2.55 8.27
N LEU A 153 30.91 -3.01 8.32
CA LEU A 153 30.23 -3.27 9.59
C LEU A 153 30.95 -4.38 10.37
N LEU A 154 31.41 -5.42 9.66
CA LEU A 154 32.17 -6.50 10.27
C LEU A 154 33.50 -6.00 10.80
N GLU A 155 34.26 -5.24 10.00
CA GLU A 155 35.52 -4.63 10.44
C GLU A 155 35.33 -3.76 11.69
N THR A 156 34.32 -2.88 11.67
CA THR A 156 33.97 -2.00 12.80
C THR A 156 33.65 -2.82 14.05
N SER A 157 32.80 -3.84 13.91
CA SER A 157 32.43 -4.74 15.02
C SER A 157 33.63 -5.51 15.57
N GLU A 158 34.47 -6.06 14.70
CA GLU A 158 35.68 -6.79 15.09
C GLU A 158 36.65 -5.91 15.87
N ASN A 159 36.87 -4.68 15.39
CA ASN A 159 37.74 -3.70 16.05
C ASN A 159 37.18 -3.32 17.42
N ALA A 160 35.87 -3.10 17.52
CA ALA A 160 35.21 -2.80 18.79
C ALA A 160 35.36 -3.96 19.78
N TRP A 161 35.05 -5.19 19.35
CA TRP A 161 35.19 -6.40 20.15
C TRP A 161 36.63 -6.65 20.61
N ASN A 162 37.61 -6.51 19.72
CA ASN A 162 39.02 -6.69 20.06
C ASN A 162 39.50 -5.67 21.11
N THR A 163 38.98 -4.44 21.04
CA THR A 163 39.31 -3.37 22.00
C THR A 163 38.72 -3.67 23.38
N VAL A 164 37.43 -4.02 23.45
CA VAL A 164 36.75 -4.18 24.75
C VAL A 164 37.02 -5.53 25.43
N CYS A 165 37.44 -6.55 24.67
CA CYS A 165 37.75 -7.88 25.19
C CYS A 165 39.25 -8.16 25.32
N GLN A 166 40.13 -7.16 25.17
CA GLN A 166 41.58 -7.37 25.25
C GLN A 166 42.02 -8.07 26.56
N ALA A 167 41.40 -7.70 27.69
CA ALA A 167 41.66 -8.30 28.99
C ALA A 167 40.93 -9.64 29.23
N THR A 168 39.86 -9.91 28.48
CA THR A 168 39.01 -11.09 28.67
C THR A 168 38.56 -11.67 27.32
N PRO A 169 39.44 -12.28 26.51
CA PRO A 169 39.08 -12.70 25.14
C PRO A 169 37.94 -13.72 25.04
N SER A 170 37.69 -14.49 26.12
CA SER A 170 36.66 -15.53 26.15
C SER A 170 35.21 -15.03 26.08
N VAL A 171 34.98 -13.73 26.29
CA VAL A 171 33.63 -13.13 26.24
C VAL A 171 33.32 -12.47 24.89
N LYS A 172 34.22 -12.57 23.91
CA LYS A 172 34.04 -11.97 22.57
C LYS A 172 32.73 -12.46 21.94
N TYR A 173 31.97 -11.54 21.33
CA TYR A 173 30.65 -11.78 20.74
C TYR A 173 29.54 -12.17 21.72
N ASN A 174 29.79 -12.17 23.03
CA ASN A 174 28.76 -12.38 24.02
C ASN A 174 28.02 -11.06 24.32
N TYR A 175 27.01 -10.74 23.50
CA TYR A 175 26.19 -9.52 23.66
C TYR A 175 25.41 -9.50 24.99
N GLN A 176 25.12 -10.66 25.59
CA GLN A 176 24.49 -10.74 26.91
C GLN A 176 25.44 -10.29 28.01
N TRP A 177 26.70 -10.74 27.96
CA TRP A 177 27.74 -10.27 28.88
C TRP A 177 28.01 -8.78 28.67
N LEU A 178 28.05 -8.34 27.40
CA LEU A 178 28.29 -6.93 27.07
C LEU A 178 27.22 -6.03 27.71
N SER A 179 25.93 -6.35 27.56
CA SER A 179 24.83 -5.55 28.12
C SER A 179 24.81 -5.51 29.66
N GLN A 180 25.39 -6.52 30.32
CA GLN A 180 25.54 -6.55 31.78
C GLN A 180 26.69 -5.67 32.28
N ASN A 181 27.63 -5.27 31.43
CA ASN A 181 28.80 -4.47 31.77
C ASN A 181 28.72 -3.06 31.15
N ARG A 182 27.97 -2.15 31.78
CA ARG A 182 27.64 -0.82 31.22
C ARG A 182 28.84 -0.03 30.67
N ASN A 183 29.94 0.09 31.42
CA ASN A 183 31.11 0.85 30.96
C ASN A 183 31.74 0.24 29.68
N VAL A 184 31.74 -1.08 29.59
CA VAL A 184 32.25 -1.83 28.45
C VAL A 184 31.29 -1.67 27.27
N TYR A 185 29.98 -1.79 27.53
CA TYR A 185 28.91 -1.55 26.55
C TYR A 185 28.99 -0.15 25.96
N ASP A 186 29.09 0.90 26.78
CA ASP A 186 29.15 2.29 26.29
C ASP A 186 30.39 2.54 25.43
N THR A 187 31.52 1.95 25.81
CA THR A 187 32.76 2.02 25.01
C THR A 187 32.60 1.28 23.70
N PHE A 188 32.03 0.07 23.73
CA PHE A 188 31.76 -0.72 22.55
C PHE A 188 30.81 -0.01 21.57
N MET A 189 29.70 0.55 22.06
CA MET A 189 28.75 1.29 21.23
C MET A 189 29.38 2.52 20.57
N LYS A 190 30.27 3.23 21.27
CA LYS A 190 31.04 4.34 20.69
C LYS A 190 31.99 3.88 19.59
N LEU A 191 32.65 2.73 19.77
CA LEU A 191 33.54 2.15 18.77
C LEU A 191 32.76 1.65 17.54
N CYS A 192 31.52 1.21 17.73
CA CYS A 192 30.63 0.78 16.64
C CYS A 192 29.98 1.94 15.86
N HIS A 193 30.04 3.17 16.38
CA HIS A 193 29.45 4.34 15.73
C HIS A 193 30.35 4.86 14.61
N SER A 194 30.34 4.17 13.47
CA SER A 194 31.16 4.50 12.31
C SER A 194 30.64 5.69 11.50
N ASP A 195 31.49 6.22 10.61
CA ASP A 195 31.12 7.26 9.65
C ASP A 195 29.92 6.84 8.78
N GLU A 196 29.85 5.56 8.36
CA GLU A 196 28.69 5.05 7.61
C GLU A 196 27.39 5.13 8.42
N MET A 197 27.45 4.83 9.71
CA MET A 197 26.28 4.91 10.57
C MET A 197 25.84 6.37 10.77
N ILE A 198 26.80 7.29 10.97
CA ILE A 198 26.53 8.73 11.10
C ILE A 198 25.86 9.29 9.83
N ASP A 199 26.38 8.92 8.65
CA ASP A 199 25.79 9.26 7.36
C ASP A 199 24.33 8.80 7.25
N ILE A 200 24.07 7.55 7.64
CA ILE A 200 22.72 6.97 7.60
C ILE A 200 21.79 7.68 8.59
N GLU A 201 22.22 7.95 9.82
CA GLU A 201 21.44 8.67 10.83
C GLU A 201 21.06 10.09 10.36
N TYR A 202 21.98 10.76 9.69
CA TYR A 202 21.71 12.06 9.08
C TYR A 202 20.64 11.99 7.99
N LEU A 203 20.71 10.99 7.11
CA LEU A 203 19.71 10.78 6.07
C LEU A 203 18.34 10.40 6.66
N MET A 204 18.31 9.59 7.72
CA MET A 204 17.09 9.23 8.45
C MET A 204 16.42 10.48 9.04
N LYS A 205 17.19 11.36 9.69
CA LYS A 205 16.65 12.61 10.24
C LYS A 205 16.05 13.50 9.15
N LYS A 206 16.73 13.64 8.01
CA LYS A 206 16.18 14.36 6.85
C LYS A 206 14.89 13.73 6.35
N ASN A 207 14.81 12.41 6.33
CA ASN A 207 13.60 11.71 5.90
C ASN A 207 12.42 11.97 6.84
N ASP A 208 12.66 11.99 8.15
CA ASP A 208 11.64 12.35 9.14
C ASP A 208 11.15 13.79 8.94
N GLU A 209 12.05 14.73 8.63
CA GLU A 209 11.70 16.12 8.31
C GLU A 209 10.89 16.25 7.01
N LEU A 210 11.16 15.41 6.00
CA LEU A 210 10.37 15.37 4.76
C LEU A 210 8.94 14.89 5.00
N HIS A 211 8.73 14.05 6.01
CA HIS A 211 7.41 13.53 6.40
C HIS A 211 6.75 14.36 7.52
N SER A 212 7.19 15.60 7.72
CA SER A 212 6.47 16.53 8.59
C SER A 212 5.15 16.95 7.93
N TYR A 213 4.20 17.40 8.77
CA TYR A 213 2.89 17.83 8.30
C TYR A 213 2.96 18.86 7.16
N GLU A 214 3.80 19.88 7.31
CA GLU A 214 3.97 20.97 6.34
C GLU A 214 4.61 20.50 5.02
N ASN A 215 5.40 19.43 5.06
CA ASN A 215 6.17 18.94 3.92
C ASN A 215 5.50 17.76 3.19
N PHE A 216 4.63 17.00 3.87
CA PHE A 216 4.03 15.78 3.34
C PHE A 216 2.51 15.71 3.58
N ASP A 217 2.07 15.68 4.83
CA ASP A 217 0.67 15.36 5.16
C ASP A 217 -0.34 16.32 4.53
N ILE A 218 -0.01 17.63 4.50
CA ILE A 218 -0.87 18.67 3.93
C ILE A 218 -1.24 18.39 2.46
N TYR A 219 -0.37 17.71 1.70
CA TYR A 219 -0.62 17.37 0.30
C TYR A 219 -1.59 16.19 0.13
N PHE A 220 -1.84 15.42 1.19
CA PHE A 220 -2.75 14.29 1.19
C PHE A 220 -4.14 14.60 1.77
N GLU A 221 -4.30 15.71 2.49
CA GLU A 221 -5.57 16.06 3.17
C GLU A 221 -6.78 16.06 2.24
N GLU A 222 -6.65 16.61 1.03
CA GLU A 222 -7.74 16.65 0.04
C GLU A 222 -8.21 15.24 -0.41
N TYR A 223 -7.35 14.23 -0.28
CA TYR A 223 -7.66 12.84 -0.66
C TYR A 223 -8.24 12.02 0.50
N PHE A 224 -8.06 12.50 1.73
CA PHE A 224 -8.59 11.89 2.95
C PHE A 224 -9.80 12.65 3.53
N SER A 225 -10.05 13.88 3.07
CA SER A 225 -11.24 14.62 3.44
C SER A 225 -12.48 13.88 2.92
N ILE A 226 -13.23 13.27 3.84
CA ILE A 226 -14.55 12.74 3.54
C ILE A 226 -15.45 13.95 3.30
N GLU A 227 -15.76 14.26 2.03
CA GLU A 227 -16.92 15.10 1.75
C GLU A 227 -18.12 14.44 2.44
N LYS A 228 -18.71 15.15 3.42
CA LYS A 228 -19.97 14.72 4.01
C LYS A 228 -20.92 14.47 2.84
N LEU A 229 -21.47 13.26 2.75
CA LEU A 229 -22.61 12.97 1.90
C LEU A 229 -23.69 14.00 2.22
N SER A 230 -23.79 15.04 1.39
CA SER A 230 -24.86 16.04 1.43
C SER A 230 -26.09 15.51 0.71
#